data_AF-N8WXC5-F1
#
_entry.id   AF-N8WXC5-F1
#
_cell.length_a   1.000
_cell.length_b   1.000
_cell.length_c   1.000
_cell.angle_alpha   90.00
_cell.angle_beta   90.00
_cell.angle_gamma   90.00
#
_symmetry.space_group_name_H-M   'P 1'
#
loop_
_entity.id
_entity.type
_entity.pdbx_description
1 polymer ?
#
loop_
_entity_poly.entity_id
_entity_poly.type
_entity_poly.pdbx_seq_one_letter_code
_entity_poly.pdbx_strand_id
1 'polypeptide(L)'
;MVDVLEKAESLKKKSGRPHTLAIEDQLLLTLNYLRNYSTQLELAAYYHIAESNVSRTIKKVEDALMKSRCFTAKTKYYHSRRTL
;
A
#
# COMPACT_ATOMS: atom_id res chain seq x y z
N MET A 1 -6.10 12.25 0.38
CA MET A 1 -5.56 10.91 0.73
C MET A 1 -4.04 10.92 0.68
N VAL A 2 -3.43 11.55 -0.33
CA VAL A 2 -1.98 11.77 -0.40
C VAL A 2 -1.45 12.49 0.85
N ASP A 3 -2.12 13.53 1.34
CA ASP A 3 -1.71 14.27 2.57
C ASP A 3 -1.61 13.38 3.82
N VAL A 4 -2.44 12.34 3.89
CA VAL A 4 -2.41 11.37 5.00
C VAL A 4 -1.17 10.49 4.91
N LEU A 5 -0.81 10.09 3.69
CA LEU A 5 0.39 9.30 3.42
C LEU A 5 1.65 10.13 3.65
N GLU A 6 1.67 11.40 3.23
CA GLU A 6 2.77 12.34 3.49
C GLU A 6 2.96 12.57 4.99
N LYS A 7 1.86 12.78 5.75
CA LYS A 7 1.91 12.85 7.22
C LYS A 7 2.40 11.54 7.82
N ALA A 8 2.00 10.39 7.29
CA ALA A 8 2.46 9.10 7.79
C ALA A 8 3.96 8.86 7.51
N GLU A 9 4.49 9.33 6.39
CA GLU A 9 5.92 9.32 6.09
C GLU A 9 6.70 10.29 6.99
N SER A 10 6.20 11.51 7.22
CA SER A 10 6.87 12.49 8.07
C SER A 10 6.90 12.10 9.56
N LEU A 11 5.93 11.33 10.02
CA LEU A 11 5.89 10.74 11.37
C LEU A 11 6.89 9.59 11.56
N LYS A 12 7.55 9.10 10.51
CA LYS A 12 8.56 8.04 10.65
C LYS A 12 9.84 8.59 11.25
N LYS A 13 10.18 8.08 12.44
CA LYS A 13 11.41 8.42 13.17
C LYS A 13 12.71 7.99 12.45
N LYS A 14 12.62 7.06 11.49
CA LYS A 14 13.72 6.65 10.59
C LYS A 14 13.17 6.52 9.18
N SER A 15 13.57 7.41 8.28
CA SER A 15 13.36 7.22 6.84
C SER A 15 14.31 6.13 6.37
N GLY A 16 13.76 4.98 5.98
CA GLY A 16 14.55 3.94 5.32
C GLY A 16 14.96 4.35 3.90
N ARG A 17 15.28 3.37 3.05
CA ARG A 17 15.53 3.63 1.63
C ARG A 17 14.31 4.33 1.00
N PRO A 18 14.50 5.42 0.24
CA PRO A 18 13.40 6.06 -0.46
C PRO A 18 12.72 5.04 -1.37
N HIS A 19 11.38 5.04 -1.36
CA HIS A 19 10.62 4.16 -2.23
C HIS A 19 10.88 4.54 -3.68
N THR A 20 10.95 3.53 -4.55
CA THR A 20 11.11 3.71 -6.00
C THR A 20 9.95 4.49 -6.63
N LEU A 21 8.77 4.47 -6.01
CA LEU A 21 7.55 5.14 -6.49
C LEU A 21 7.22 6.35 -5.64
N ALA A 22 6.69 7.41 -6.28
CA ALA A 22 6.13 8.56 -5.60
C ALA A 22 4.94 8.16 -4.70
N ILE A 23 4.56 9.03 -3.76
CA ILE A 23 3.48 8.73 -2.81
C ILE A 23 2.14 8.62 -3.56
N GLU A 24 1.96 9.44 -4.58
CA GLU A 24 0.84 9.45 -5.51
C GLU A 24 0.74 8.12 -6.27
N ASP A 25 1.85 7.62 -6.80
CA ASP A 25 1.90 6.36 -7.54
C ASP A 25 1.62 5.16 -6.62
N GLN A 26 2.11 5.19 -5.38
CA GLN A 26 1.79 4.17 -4.38
C GLN A 26 0.30 4.13 -4.07
N LEU A 27 -0.34 5.30 -3.95
CA LEU A 27 -1.77 5.41 -3.74
C LEU A 27 -2.53 4.92 -4.97
N LEU A 28 -2.14 5.35 -6.17
CA LEU A 28 -2.78 4.95 -7.42
C LEU A 28 -2.72 3.44 -7.66
N LEU A 29 -1.56 2.83 -7.42
CA LEU A 29 -1.37 1.38 -7.49
C LEU A 29 -2.35 0.65 -6.54
N THR A 30 -2.47 1.15 -5.30
CA THR A 30 -3.37 0.56 -4.30
C THR A 30 -4.84 0.73 -4.70
N LEU A 31 -5.22 1.88 -5.24
CA LEU A 31 -6.58 2.12 -5.73
C LEU A 31 -6.92 1.25 -6.95
N ASN A 32 -5.97 1.05 -7.86
CA ASN A 32 -6.14 0.14 -9.01
C ASN A 32 -6.33 -1.31 -8.55
N TYR A 33 -5.56 -1.75 -7.54
CA TYR A 33 -5.76 -3.05 -6.91
C TYR A 33 -7.18 -3.22 -6.34
N LEU A 34 -7.66 -2.23 -5.58
CA LEU A 34 -8.98 -2.26 -4.96
C LEU A 34 -10.14 -2.16 -5.96
N ARG A 35 -9.94 -1.42 -7.07
CA ARG A 35 -11.01 -1.13 -8.04
C ARG A 35 -11.13 -2.18 -9.15
N ASN A 36 -10.00 -2.68 -9.66
CA ASN A 36 -10.00 -3.50 -10.88
C ASN A 36 -9.86 -5.00 -10.64
N TYR A 37 -9.87 -5.48 -9.38
CA TYR A 37 -9.55 -6.88 -9.04
C TYR A 37 -8.26 -7.40 -9.71
N SER A 38 -7.34 -6.50 -10.10
CA SER A 38 -6.11 -6.83 -10.80
C SER A 38 -5.18 -7.59 -9.87
N THR A 39 -4.50 -8.61 -10.40
CA THR A 39 -3.55 -9.40 -9.62
C THR A 39 -2.31 -8.58 -9.29
N GLN A 40 -1.61 -8.93 -8.20
CA GLN A 40 -0.36 -8.24 -7.83
C GLN A 40 0.72 -8.40 -8.91
N LEU A 41 0.68 -9.49 -9.67
CA LEU A 41 1.59 -9.76 -10.79
C LEU A 41 1.32 -8.85 -12.00
N GLU A 42 0.05 -8.59 -12.34
CA GLU A 42 -0.30 -7.66 -13.41
C GLU A 42 0.08 -6.22 -13.05
N LEU A 43 -0.15 -5.83 -11.79
CA LEU A 43 0.28 -4.51 -11.29
C LEU A 43 1.81 -4.40 -11.26
N ALA A 44 2.52 -5.47 -10.88
CA ALA A 44 3.97 -5.52 -10.93
C ALA A 44 4.50 -5.26 -12.35
N ALA A 45 3.88 -5.88 -13.35
CA ALA A 45 4.22 -5.67 -14.76
C ALA A 45 3.92 -4.24 -15.23
N TYR A 46 2.74 -3.70 -14.90
CA TYR A 46 2.31 -2.35 -15.30
C TYR A 46 3.19 -1.24 -14.70
N TYR A 47 3.56 -1.37 -13.42
CA TYR A 47 4.38 -0.38 -12.72
C TYR A 47 5.89 -0.67 -12.80
N HIS A 48 6.31 -1.73 -13.51
CA HIS A 48 7.70 -2.18 -13.62
C HIS A 48 8.41 -2.37 -12.27
N ILE A 49 7.70 -2.90 -11.28
CA ILE A 49 8.24 -3.20 -9.95
C ILE A 49 8.09 -4.69 -9.63
N ALA A 50 8.89 -5.19 -8.68
CA ALA A 50 8.71 -6.56 -8.19
C ALA A 50 7.34 -6.72 -7.50
N GLU A 51 6.71 -7.89 -7.67
CA GLU A 51 5.45 -8.25 -6.99
C GLU A 51 5.54 -8.09 -5.47
N SER A 52 6.69 -8.43 -4.88
CA SER A 52 6.96 -8.24 -3.47
C SER A 52 6.91 -6.76 -3.05
N ASN A 53 7.27 -5.83 -3.94
CA ASN A 53 7.14 -4.40 -3.72
C ASN A 53 5.68 -3.94 -3.83
N VAL A 54 4.91 -4.48 -4.78
CA VAL A 54 3.46 -4.22 -4.90
C VAL A 54 2.77 -4.57 -3.59
N SER A 55 2.99 -5.79 -3.08
CA SER A 55 2.40 -6.28 -1.83
C SER A 55 2.76 -5.40 -0.62
N ARG A 56 4.03 -5.00 -0.50
CA ARG A 56 4.50 -4.10 0.56
C ARG A 56 3.88 -2.70 0.45
N THR A 57 3.76 -2.16 -0.76
CA THR A 57 3.17 -0.84 -1.02
C THR A 57 1.70 -0.83 -0.63
N ILE A 58 0.92 -1.82 -1.08
CA ILE A 58 -0.51 -1.95 -0.74
C ILE A 58 -0.68 -1.97 0.79
N LYS A 59 0.02 -2.88 1.47
CA LYS A 59 -0.07 -3.01 2.93
C LYS A 59 0.29 -1.73 3.65
N LYS A 60 1.34 -1.03 3.20
CA LYS A 60 1.79 0.23 3.77
C LYS A 60 0.74 1.34 3.61
N VAL A 61 0.14 1.46 2.44
CA VAL A 61 -0.92 2.46 2.15
C VAL A 61 -2.15 2.14 2.98
N GLU A 62 -2.59 0.88 3.03
CA GLU A 62 -3.70 0.44 3.88
C GLU A 62 -3.44 0.73 5.36
N ASP A 63 -2.26 0.39 5.88
CA ASP A 63 -1.89 0.64 7.28
C ASP A 63 -1.88 2.14 7.61
N ALA A 64 -1.39 2.99 6.70
CA ALA A 64 -1.36 4.43 6.89
C ALA A 64 -2.79 5.03 6.89
N LEU A 65 -3.64 4.57 5.96
CA LEU A 65 -5.04 4.98 5.88
C LEU A 65 -5.84 4.51 7.11
N MET A 66 -5.63 3.27 7.57
CA MET A 66 -6.25 2.75 8.80
C MET A 66 -5.82 3.53 10.04
N LYS A 67 -4.51 3.83 10.18
CA LYS A 67 -3.98 4.62 11.30
C LYS A 67 -4.52 6.04 11.32
N SER A 68 -4.79 6.63 10.16
CA SER A 68 -5.39 7.96 10.07
C SER A 68 -6.81 8.03 10.63
N ARG A 69 -7.49 6.88 10.80
CA ARG A 69 -8.91 6.75 11.20
C ARG A 69 -9.91 7.47 10.29
N CYS A 70 -9.45 8.21 9.28
CA CYS A 70 -10.28 8.89 8.30
C CYS A 70 -10.94 7.91 7.31
N PHE A 71 -10.33 6.73 7.11
CA PHE A 71 -10.78 5.73 6.16
C PHE A 71 -10.94 4.39 6.89
N THR A 72 -12.06 4.22 7.60
CA THR A 72 -12.38 2.96 8.27
C THR A 72 -13.05 2.01 7.27
N ALA A 73 -12.26 1.20 6.57
CA ALA A 73 -12.80 0.01 5.93
C ALA A 73 -13.04 -1.04 7.02
N LYS A 74 -14.30 -1.40 7.29
CA LYS A 74 -14.64 -2.50 8.20
C LYS A 74 -14.35 -3.85 7.54
N THR A 75 -13.10 -4.15 7.22
CA THR A 75 -12.73 -5.47 6.68
C THR A 75 -12.13 -6.29 7.80
N LYS A 76 -13.01 -6.91 8.60
CA LYS A 76 -12.62 -8.10 9.37
C LYS A 76 -12.29 -9.20 8.35
N TYR A 77 -11.31 -10.05 8.66
CA TYR A 77 -10.88 -11.24 7.90
C TYR A 77 -9.86 -11.05 6.77
N TYR A 78 -8.59 -11.38 7.07
CA TYR A 78 -7.74 -12.37 6.37
C TYR A 78 -6.43 -12.52 7.18
N HIS A 79 -6.53 -13.09 8.39
CA HIS A 79 -5.38 -13.62 9.14
C HIS A 79 -5.53 -15.14 9.21
N SER A 80 -5.34 -15.82 8.08
CA SER A 80 -5.10 -17.25 8.12
C SER A 80 -4.25 -17.69 6.94
N ARG A 81 -3.27 -18.54 7.27
CA ARG A 81 -2.35 -19.31 6.41
C ARG A 81 -1.13 -18.59 5.86
N ARG A 82 -0.06 -18.70 6.64
CA ARG A 82 1.14 -19.39 6.12
C ARG A 82 1.79 -20.19 7.25
N THR A 83 1.30 -21.42 7.42
CA THR A 83 2.09 -22.53 7.97
C THR A 83 3.11 -22.92 6.90
N LEU A 84 4.39 -22.87 7.25
CA LEU A 84 5.37 -23.97 7.19
C LEU A 84 6.61 -23.50 7.96
#